data_AF-A0A943L646-F1
#
_entry.id   AF-A0A943L646-F1
#
_cell.length_a   1.000
_cell.length_b   1.000
_cell.length_c   1.000
_cell.angle_alpha   90.00
_cell.angle_beta   90.00
_cell.angle_gamma   90.00
#
_symmetry.space_group_name_H-M   'P 1'
#
loop_
_entity.id
_entity.type
_entity.pdbx_description
1 polymer ?
#
loop_
_entity_poly.entity_id
_entity_poly.type
_entity_poly.pdbx_seq_one_letter_code
_entity_poly.pdbx_strand_id
1 'polypeptide(L)'
;MCITSNLMSQEKILVLKATKDTVNEVIDKGIYVLTNLPDNYNQFEKFVLVDGTNTNETKVLAVGTISEPSAINTNSKSVNIFNNSNYKWEYELDNVVDLREDSLTLEDVFMENGVDNVNYVVQF
;
A
#
# COMPACT_ATOMS: atom_id res chain seq x y z
N MET A 1 -16.28 -25.78 27.14
CA MET A 1 -16.09 -24.33 27.28
C MET A 1 -15.08 -23.94 26.19
N CYS A 2 -15.57 -23.56 25.00
CA CYS A 2 -14.70 -23.15 23.90
C CYS A 2 -14.19 -21.75 24.24
N ILE A 3 -12.89 -21.63 24.48
CA ILE A 3 -12.22 -20.34 24.48
C ILE A 3 -12.17 -19.95 22.99
N THR A 4 -13.17 -19.21 22.51
CA THR A 4 -12.99 -18.33 21.37
C THR A 4 -12.00 -17.28 21.84
N SER A 5 -10.72 -17.63 21.77
CA SER A 5 -9.63 -16.67 21.91
C SER A 5 -9.90 -15.67 20.82
N ASN A 6 -10.22 -14.45 21.22
CA ASN A 6 -10.20 -13.28 20.37
C ASN A 6 -8.90 -13.35 19.54
N LEU A 7 -9.00 -13.74 18.26
CA LEU A 7 -8.05 -13.27 17.27
C LEU A 7 -8.28 -11.76 17.24
N MET A 8 -7.55 -11.07 18.10
CA MET A 8 -7.37 -9.62 18.07
C MET A 8 -7.14 -9.26 16.60
N SER A 9 -7.99 -8.37 16.08
CA SER A 9 -7.99 -7.87 14.71
C SER A 9 -6.57 -7.58 14.23
N GLN A 10 -5.96 -8.52 13.50
CA GLN A 10 -4.65 -8.31 12.88
C GLN A 10 -4.82 -7.18 11.86
N GLU A 11 -4.12 -6.06 12.04
CA GLU A 11 -4.19 -4.96 11.08
C GLU A 11 -3.70 -5.45 9.71
N LYS A 12 -4.55 -5.31 8.69
CA LYS A 12 -4.28 -5.81 7.35
C LYS A 12 -3.67 -4.69 6.51
N ILE A 13 -2.35 -4.59 6.57
CA ILE A 13 -1.56 -3.54 5.94
C ILE A 13 -0.90 -4.08 4.66
N LEU A 14 -1.08 -3.36 3.55
CA LEU A 14 -0.42 -3.65 2.28
C LEU A 14 0.88 -2.86 2.15
N VAL A 15 1.99 -3.52 1.82
CA VAL A 15 3.25 -2.83 1.53
C VAL A 15 3.37 -2.62 0.02
N LEU A 16 3.35 -1.36 -0.38
CA LEU A 16 3.43 -0.90 -1.77
C LEU A 16 4.82 -0.33 -2.05
N LYS A 17 5.33 -0.54 -3.27
CA LYS A 17 6.64 -0.02 -3.68
C LYS A 17 6.46 1.06 -4.73
N ALA A 18 7.05 2.23 -4.51
CA ALA A 18 7.15 3.28 -5.53
C ALA A 18 8.61 3.55 -5.91
N THR A 19 8.85 3.82 -7.18
CA THR A 19 10.13 4.37 -7.64
C THR A 19 10.06 5.89 -7.60
N LYS A 20 11.20 6.55 -7.81
CA LYS A 20 11.25 8.01 -7.95
C LYS A 20 10.29 8.56 -9.02
N ASP A 21 9.99 7.76 -10.04
CA ASP A 21 9.14 8.15 -11.17
C ASP A 21 7.64 7.90 -10.92
N THR A 22 7.28 7.18 -9.86
CA THR A 22 5.88 6.88 -9.52
C THR A 22 5.44 7.42 -8.17
N VAL A 23 6.38 7.88 -7.33
CA VAL A 23 6.09 8.31 -5.96
C VAL A 23 5.16 9.52 -5.90
N ASN A 24 5.31 10.50 -6.79
CA ASN A 24 4.46 11.69 -6.80
C ASN A 24 3.03 11.34 -7.24
N GLU A 25 2.90 10.42 -8.21
CA GLU A 25 1.61 9.93 -8.67
C GLU A 25 0.89 9.19 -7.55
N VAL A 26 1.61 8.37 -6.78
CA VAL A 26 1.04 7.63 -5.66
C VAL A 26 0.64 8.56 -4.51
N ILE A 27 1.52 9.48 -4.09
CA ILE A 27 1.28 10.36 -2.94
C ILE A 27 0.33 11.51 -3.30
N ASP A 28 0.59 12.23 -4.39
CA ASP A 28 -0.14 13.46 -4.71
C ASP A 28 -1.47 13.20 -5.42
N LYS A 29 -1.58 12.08 -6.15
CA LYS A 29 -2.82 11.72 -6.86
C LYS A 29 -3.63 10.65 -6.13
N GLY A 30 -3.06 9.99 -5.13
CA GLY A 30 -3.73 8.97 -4.35
C GLY A 30 -4.09 7.74 -5.19
N ILE A 31 -3.22 7.35 -6.13
CA ILE A 31 -3.50 6.24 -7.05
C ILE A 31 -2.30 5.31 -7.14
N TYR A 32 -2.54 4.02 -6.93
CA TYR A 32 -1.54 2.97 -7.14
C TYR A 32 -2.04 1.96 -8.17
N VAL A 33 -1.29 1.79 -9.26
CA VAL A 33 -1.66 0.92 -10.38
C VAL A 33 -1.01 -0.46 -10.32
N LEU A 34 -1.74 -1.47 -10.78
CA LEU A 34 -1.29 -2.86 -10.82
C LEU A 34 -1.54 -3.48 -12.20
N THR A 35 -0.62 -4.33 -12.62
CA THR A 35 -0.79 -5.16 -13.82
C THR A 35 -1.75 -6.33 -13.56
N ASN A 36 -1.71 -6.92 -12.36
CA ASN A 36 -2.51 -8.06 -11.95
C ASN A 36 -2.97 -7.90 -10.49
N LEU A 37 -4.08 -8.54 -10.13
CA LEU A 37 -4.51 -8.66 -8.74
C LEU A 37 -3.93 -9.93 -8.11
N PRO A 38 -3.32 -9.85 -6.92
CA PRO A 38 -2.97 -11.02 -6.14
C PRO A 38 -4.19 -11.58 -5.42
N ASP A 39 -4.18 -12.88 -5.09
CA ASP A 39 -5.35 -13.60 -4.55
C ASP A 39 -5.92 -13.00 -3.25
N ASN A 40 -5.12 -12.24 -2.50
CA ASN A 40 -5.50 -11.62 -1.25
C ASN A 40 -5.80 -10.10 -1.35
N TYR A 41 -6.02 -9.58 -2.56
CA TYR A 41 -6.20 -8.15 -2.81
C TYR A 41 -7.29 -7.47 -1.97
N ASN A 42 -8.35 -8.19 -1.60
CA ASN A 42 -9.52 -7.66 -0.88
C ASN A 42 -9.38 -7.71 0.64
N GLN A 43 -8.17 -8.00 1.14
CA GLN A 43 -7.95 -8.15 2.56
C GLN A 43 -7.39 -6.87 3.18
N PHE A 44 -6.89 -5.91 2.42
CA PHE A 44 -6.14 -4.78 2.97
C PHE A 44 -7.03 -3.54 3.17
N GLU A 45 -6.81 -2.82 4.27
CA GLU A 45 -7.53 -1.57 4.60
C GLU A 45 -6.59 -0.37 4.72
N LYS A 46 -5.30 -0.64 4.97
CA LYS A 46 -4.24 0.35 5.08
C LYS A 46 -3.10 0.01 4.14
N PHE A 47 -2.31 1.01 3.77
CA PHE A 47 -1.08 0.81 3.02
C PHE A 47 0.11 1.51 3.66
N VAL A 48 1.28 0.96 3.39
CA VAL A 48 2.58 1.60 3.61
C VAL A 48 3.29 1.64 2.27
N LEU A 49 3.63 2.84 1.82
CA LEU A 49 4.43 3.05 0.63
C LEU A 49 5.90 3.10 1.02
N VAL A 50 6.72 2.30 0.36
CA VAL A 50 8.17 2.25 0.59
C VAL A 50 8.95 2.54 -0.69
N ASP A 51 10.19 2.99 -0.53
CA ASP A 51 11.11 3.20 -1.64
C ASP A 51 11.50 1.88 -2.30
N GLY A 52 11.08 1.70 -3.56
CA GLY A 52 11.35 0.51 -4.35
C GLY A 52 12.81 0.35 -4.78
N THR A 53 13.64 1.38 -4.63
CA THR A 53 15.06 1.37 -4.99
C THR A 53 15.99 1.12 -3.80
N ASN A 54 15.48 1.20 -2.58
CA ASN A 54 16.30 1.13 -1.37
C ASN A 54 16.60 -0.33 -0.96
N THR A 55 17.87 -0.67 -0.88
CA THR A 55 18.38 -1.98 -0.42
C THR A 55 18.54 -2.07 1.10
N ASN A 56 18.50 -0.93 1.80
CA ASN A 56 18.55 -0.84 3.26
C ASN A 56 17.14 -0.56 3.79
N GLU A 57 16.44 -1.64 4.13
CA GLU A 57 15.29 -1.66 5.05
C GLU A 57 14.26 -0.55 4.79
N THR A 58 13.58 -0.68 3.65
CA THR A 58 12.23 -0.15 3.37
C THR A 58 11.91 1.20 4.02
N LYS A 59 12.64 2.24 3.60
CA LYS A 59 12.30 3.63 3.91
C LYS A 59 10.83 3.87 3.58
N VAL A 60 10.06 4.30 4.57
CA VAL A 60 8.65 4.64 4.41
C VAL A 60 8.56 6.00 3.75
N LEU A 61 7.76 6.09 2.69
CA LEU A 61 7.51 7.29 1.92
C LEU A 61 6.13 7.88 2.24
N ALA A 62 5.16 7.03 2.52
CA ALA A 62 3.82 7.45 2.91
C ALA A 62 3.06 6.31 3.60
N VAL A 63 2.03 6.67 4.34
CA VAL A 63 1.03 5.73 4.90
C VAL A 63 -0.37 6.27 4.66
N GLY A 64 -1.37 5.40 4.69
CA GLY A 64 -2.76 5.81 4.58
C GLY A 64 -3.73 4.63 4.53
N THR A 65 -4.94 4.92 4.07
CA THR A 65 -5.99 3.91 3.84
C THR A 65 -6.08 3.57 2.36
N ILE A 66 -6.52 2.35 2.06
CA ILE A 66 -6.63 1.84 0.69
C ILE A 66 -8.03 1.31 0.41
N SER A 67 -8.54 1.56 -0.79
CA SER A 67 -9.79 0.97 -1.27
C SER A 67 -9.60 -0.50 -1.66
N GLU A 68 -10.70 -1.22 -1.89
CA GLU A 68 -10.62 -2.40 -2.76
C GLU A 68 -10.16 -1.96 -4.17
N PRO A 69 -9.35 -2.77 -4.86
CA PRO A 69 -8.87 -2.41 -6.17
C PRO A 69 -9.98 -2.53 -7.20
N SER A 70 -9.99 -1.60 -8.16
CA SER A 70 -10.97 -1.57 -9.23
C SER A 70 -10.30 -1.69 -10.60
N ALA A 71 -11.03 -2.23 -11.57
CA ALA A 71 -10.52 -2.36 -12.93
C ALA A 71 -10.41 -0.97 -13.58
N ILE A 72 -9.24 -0.67 -14.14
CA ILE A 72 -9.00 0.57 -14.86
C ILE A 72 -9.93 0.62 -16.07
N ASN A 73 -10.74 1.68 -16.14
CA ASN A 73 -11.66 1.93 -17.23
C ASN A 73 -11.59 3.41 -17.65
N THR A 74 -12.41 3.83 -18.61
CA THR A 74 -12.36 5.20 -19.17
C THR A 74 -12.59 6.31 -18.14
N ASN A 75 -13.19 6.00 -16.99
CA ASN A 75 -13.45 6.95 -15.91
C ASN A 75 -12.39 6.90 -14.80
N SER A 76 -11.42 6.00 -14.88
CA SER A 76 -10.38 5.81 -13.87
C SER A 76 -9.41 6.98 -13.82
N LYS A 77 -9.04 7.40 -12.61
CA LYS A 77 -8.03 8.45 -12.37
C LYS A 77 -6.67 8.06 -12.97
N SER A 78 -6.36 6.75 -12.98
CA SER A 78 -5.12 6.23 -13.58
C SER A 78 -4.96 6.50 -15.06
N VAL A 79 -6.04 6.60 -15.85
CA VAL A 79 -5.95 6.74 -17.32
C VAL A 79 -5.25 8.03 -17.71
N ASN A 80 -5.42 9.10 -16.93
CA ASN A 80 -4.79 10.39 -17.19
C ASN A 80 -3.37 10.51 -16.62
N ILE A 81 -2.94 9.55 -15.80
CA ILE A 81 -1.67 9.59 -15.07
C ILE A 81 -0.69 8.59 -15.68
N PHE A 82 -1.15 7.37 -15.90
CA PHE A 82 -0.36 6.26 -16.42
C PHE A 82 -0.83 5.97 -17.85
N ASN A 83 -0.16 6.57 -18.84
CA ASN A 83 -0.37 6.34 -20.27
C ASN A 83 0.08 4.93 -20.74
N ASN A 84 -0.06 3.91 -19.89
CA ASN A 84 0.47 2.57 -20.09
C ASN A 84 -0.65 1.52 -20.06
N SER A 85 -0.83 0.82 -21.18
CA SER A 85 -1.86 -0.22 -21.37
C SER A 85 -1.63 -1.51 -20.56
N ASN A 86 -0.48 -1.64 -19.88
CA ASN A 86 -0.17 -2.83 -19.10
C ASN A 86 -0.86 -2.83 -17.73
N TYR A 87 -1.19 -1.65 -17.18
CA TYR A 87 -1.95 -1.57 -15.94
C TYR A 87 -3.42 -1.90 -16.17
N LYS A 88 -3.96 -2.77 -15.33
CA LYS A 88 -5.35 -3.26 -15.44
C LYS A 88 -6.19 -2.91 -14.23
N TRP A 89 -5.55 -2.63 -13.09
CA TRP A 89 -6.21 -2.38 -11.82
C TRP A 89 -5.60 -1.17 -11.13
N GLU A 90 -6.40 -0.48 -10.33
CA GLU A 90 -5.97 0.64 -9.51
C GLU A 90 -6.53 0.51 -8.09
N TYR A 91 -5.72 0.87 -7.11
CA TYR A 91 -6.16 1.23 -5.78
C TYR A 91 -6.35 2.74 -5.69
N GLU A 92 -7.41 3.15 -5.01
CA GLU A 92 -7.54 4.51 -4.51
C GLU A 92 -6.91 4.58 -3.11
N LEU A 93 -6.05 5.57 -2.93
CA LEU A 93 -5.35 5.84 -1.68
C LEU A 93 -5.94 7.09 -1.04
N ASP A 94 -6.42 6.93 0.18
CA ASP A 94 -7.06 7.98 0.96
C ASP A 94 -6.27 8.27 2.24
N ASN A 95 -6.48 9.45 2.80
CA ASN A 95 -5.82 9.90 4.04
C ASN A 95 -4.29 9.72 4.00
N VAL A 96 -3.70 9.99 2.84
CA VAL A 96 -2.26 9.81 2.62
C VAL A 96 -1.49 10.82 3.46
N VAL A 97 -0.60 10.30 4.30
CA VAL A 97 0.37 11.08 5.06
C VAL A 97 1.73 10.93 4.37
N ASP A 98 2.27 12.02 3.86
CA ASP A 98 3.60 12.08 3.24
C ASP A 98 4.68 12.08 4.32
N LEU A 99 5.60 11.11 4.25
CA LEU A 99 6.67 10.87 5.21
C LEU A 99 8.06 10.90 4.53
N ARG A 100 8.17 11.46 3.32
CA ARG A 100 9.42 11.42 2.54
C ARG A 100 10.60 12.12 3.22
N GLU A 101 10.34 13.14 4.02
CA GLU A 101 11.35 13.88 4.79
C GLU A 101 11.67 13.24 6.14
N ASP A 102 10.88 12.24 6.56
CA ASP A 102 11.08 11.54 7.82
C ASP A 102 12.09 10.39 7.71
N SER A 103 12.63 9.99 8.87
CA SER A 103 13.55 8.86 9.00
C SER A 103 12.82 7.57 9.42
N LEU A 104 11.54 7.41 9.06
CA LEU A 104 10.74 6.25 9.44
C LEU A 104 11.06 5.04 8.56
N THR A 105 11.22 3.89 9.22
CA THR A 105 11.38 2.58 8.58
C THR A 105 10.08 1.78 8.66
N LEU A 106 9.98 0.76 7.82
CA LEU A 106 8.85 -0.18 7.85
C LEU A 106 8.73 -0.89 9.21
N GLU A 107 9.86 -1.14 9.87
CA GLU A 107 9.89 -1.73 11.22
C GLU A 107 9.22 -0.79 12.23
N ASP A 108 9.49 0.53 12.16
CA ASP A 108 8.86 1.52 13.06
C ASP A 108 7.32 1.52 12.92
N VAL A 109 6.81 1.41 11.69
CA VAL A 109 5.36 1.37 11.41
C VAL A 109 4.69 0.10 11.94
N PHE A 110 5.41 -1.02 11.96
CA PHE A 110 4.89 -2.29 12.48
C PHE A 110 5.17 -2.49 13.98
N MET A 111 6.17 -1.83 14.56
CA MET A 111 6.45 -1.83 16.00
C MET A 111 5.40 -1.07 16.81
N GLU A 112 4.85 0.03 16.27
CA GLU A 112 3.76 0.76 16.92
C GLU A 112 2.46 -0.08 17.05
N ASN A 113 2.31 -1.11 16.21
CA ASN A 113 1.14 -1.99 16.15
C ASN A 113 1.29 -3.33 16.87
N GLY A 114 2.41 -3.58 17.57
CA GLY A 114 2.67 -4.88 18.20
C GLY A 114 3.01 -5.96 17.16
N VAL A 115 4.30 -6.13 16.91
CA VAL A 115 4.91 -6.94 15.84
C VAL A 115 4.41 -8.39 15.77
N ASP A 116 3.90 -8.94 16.86
CA ASP A 116 3.44 -10.34 16.94
C ASP A 116 2.21 -10.65 16.07
N ASN A 117 1.55 -9.65 15.45
CA ASN A 117 0.27 -9.84 14.75
C ASN A 117 0.18 -9.24 13.33
N VAL A 118 1.26 -8.74 12.74
CA VAL A 118 1.19 -8.09 11.42
C VAL A 118 1.58 -9.06 10.29
N ASN A 119 0.58 -9.57 9.58
CA ASN A 119 0.77 -10.21 8.28
C ASN A 119 0.87 -9.11 7.20
N TYR A 120 2.07 -8.84 6.70
CA TYR A 120 2.25 -7.95 5.55
C TYR A 120 2.63 -8.75 4.30
N VAL A 121 2.12 -8.33 3.15
CA VAL A 121 2.49 -8.88 1.85
C VAL A 121 3.16 -7.78 1.04
N VAL A 122 4.36 -8.05 0.57
CA VAL A 122 5.07 -7.18 -0.38
C VAL A 122 4.61 -7.55 -1.78
N GLN A 123 3.89 -6.66 -2.46
CA GLN A 123 3.48 -6.86 -3.85
C GLN A 123 4.52 -6.26 -4.81
N PHE A 124 4.85 -7.00 -5.87
CA PHE A 124 5.82 -6.64 -6.92
C PHE A 124 5.11 -6.41 -8.25
#